data_AF-A0A2G9TIS6-F1
#
_entry.id   AF-A0A2G9TIS6-F1
#
_cell.length_a   1.000
_cell.length_b   1.000
_cell.length_c   1.000
_cell.angle_alpha   90.00
_cell.angle_beta   90.00
_cell.angle_gamma   90.00
#
_symmetry.space_group_name_H-M   'P 1'
#
loop_
_entity.id
_entity.type
_entity.pdbx_description
1 polymer ?
#
loop_
_entity_poly.entity_id
_entity_poly.type
_entity_poly.pdbx_seq_one_letter_code
_entity_poly.pdbx_strand_id
1 'polypeptide(L)'
;LVNNVALIALDLNDNQIEKIENLQHLTNLKSLWIRRNRISNWSEVAYLNRLPALRDVTLEMNPIYSTQHFYRNRVREILPRVKIIDAVPVNWVSGDPWQELAPDD
;
A
#
# COMPACT_ATOMS: atom_id res chain seq x y z
N LEU A 1 12.14 16.21 4.68
CA LEU A 1 12.41 14.96 3.94
C LEU A 1 13.00 15.17 2.53
N VAL A 2 13.01 16.39 1.98
CA VAL A 2 13.36 16.72 0.57
C VAL A 2 14.68 16.16 0.01
N ASN A 3 15.60 15.66 0.83
CA ASN A 3 16.89 15.11 0.39
C ASN A 3 17.02 13.58 0.51
N ASN A 4 15.97 12.85 0.93
CA ASN A 4 16.07 11.39 1.13
C ASN A 4 15.73 10.59 -0.14
N VAL A 5 16.44 10.88 -1.23
CA VAL A 5 16.21 10.26 -2.55
C VAL A 5 16.61 8.78 -2.59
N ALA A 6 17.44 8.31 -1.66
CA ALA A 6 17.87 6.92 -1.58
C ALA A 6 16.95 6.03 -0.73
N LEU A 7 15.88 6.59 -0.15
CA LEU A 7 14.98 5.85 0.72
C LEU A 7 14.27 4.73 -0.04
N ILE A 8 14.37 3.50 0.46
CA ILE A 8 13.77 2.29 -0.14
C ILE A 8 12.49 1.87 0.60
N ALA A 9 12.44 2.04 1.91
CA ALA A 9 11.29 1.68 2.73
C ALA A 9 10.96 2.83 3.69
N LEU A 10 9.67 3.05 3.93
CA LEU A 10 9.17 4.07 4.83
C LEU A 10 8.07 3.46 5.70
N ASP A 11 8.29 3.49 7.01
CA ASP A 11 7.31 3.09 8.01
C ASP A 11 6.65 4.33 8.62
N LEU A 12 5.33 4.41 8.47
CA LEU A 12 4.44 5.43 9.02
C LEU A 12 3.28 4.80 9.80
N ASN A 13 3.42 3.54 10.21
CA ASN A 13 2.38 2.83 10.96
C ASN A 13 2.02 3.57 12.25
N ASP A 14 0.77 3.39 12.72
CA ASP A 14 0.32 3.85 14.04
C ASP A 14 0.40 5.37 14.25
N ASN A 15 0.07 6.13 13.20
CA ASN A 15 0.00 7.59 13.23
C ASN A 15 -1.44 8.10 12.97
N GLN A 16 -1.60 9.41 12.76
CA GLN A 16 -2.89 10.06 12.49
C GLN A 16 -2.92 10.67 11.08
N ILE A 17 -2.26 10.04 10.12
CA ILE A 17 -2.15 10.56 8.76
C ILE A 17 -3.50 10.45 8.06
N GLU A 18 -4.03 11.59 7.64
CA GLU A 18 -5.29 11.70 6.88
C GLU A 18 -5.03 11.94 5.39
N LYS A 19 -3.86 12.53 5.05
CA LYS A 19 -3.48 12.90 3.70
C LYS A 19 -2.12 12.34 3.33
N ILE A 20 -2.03 11.75 2.14
CA ILE A 20 -0.77 11.29 1.56
C ILE A 20 -0.28 12.37 0.61
N GLU A 21 0.71 13.13 1.06
CA GLU A 21 1.29 14.23 0.29
C GLU A 21 2.79 14.38 0.56
N ASN A 22 3.45 15.18 -0.27
CA ASN A 22 4.88 15.47 -0.18
C ASN A 22 5.81 14.25 -0.31
N LEU A 23 5.34 13.12 -0.83
CA LEU A 23 6.17 11.90 -1.02
C LEU A 23 6.76 11.78 -2.44
N GLN A 24 6.33 12.60 -3.40
CA GLN A 24 6.67 12.46 -4.83
C GLN A 24 8.17 12.50 -5.16
N HIS A 25 9.00 13.02 -4.24
CA HIS A 25 10.45 13.08 -4.39
C HIS A 25 11.14 11.75 -4.03
N LEU A 26 10.44 10.82 -3.36
CA LEU A 26 10.95 9.52 -2.95
C LEU A 26 10.88 8.51 -4.11
N THR A 27 11.56 8.82 -5.21
CA THR A 27 11.47 8.05 -6.47
C THR A 27 11.96 6.61 -6.37
N ASN A 28 12.80 6.30 -5.37
CA ASN A 28 13.33 4.96 -5.10
C ASN A 28 12.54 4.17 -4.05
N LEU A 29 11.47 4.75 -3.47
CA LEU A 29 10.68 4.08 -2.43
C LEU A 29 9.96 2.86 -3.01
N LYS A 30 10.23 1.69 -2.43
CA LYS A 30 9.68 0.39 -2.81
C LYS A 30 8.61 -0.11 -1.84
N SER A 31 8.78 0.15 -0.53
CA SER A 31 7.81 -0.24 0.51
C SER A 31 7.31 0.97 1.27
N LEU A 32 5.99 1.05 1.45
CA LEU A 32 5.33 2.06 2.28
C LEU A 32 4.35 1.38 3.22
N TRP A 33 4.64 1.44 4.52
CA TRP A 33 3.74 0.93 5.55
C TRP A 33 3.04 2.10 6.22
N ILE A 34 1.70 2.16 6.10
CA ILE A 34 0.86 3.23 6.65
C ILE A 34 -0.37 2.63 7.38
N ARG A 35 -0.19 1.46 7.98
CA ARG A 35 -1.20 0.78 8.78
C ARG A 35 -1.65 1.65 9.95
N ARG A 36 -2.92 1.51 10.35
CA ARG A 36 -3.50 2.21 11.52
C ARG A 36 -3.27 3.73 11.46
N ASN A 37 -3.68 4.31 10.33
CA ASN A 37 -3.77 5.75 10.11
C ASN A 37 -5.24 6.13 9.86
N ARG A 38 -5.50 7.30 9.26
CA ARG A 38 -6.84 7.85 9.02
C ARG A 38 -7.14 8.06 7.55
N ILE A 39 -6.55 7.24 6.67
CA ILE A 39 -6.82 7.31 5.24
C ILE A 39 -8.27 6.87 4.97
N SER A 40 -9.09 7.79 4.50
CA SER A 40 -10.55 7.59 4.34
C SER A 40 -11.04 7.74 2.90
N ASN A 41 -10.16 8.14 1.97
CA ASN A 41 -10.52 8.36 0.58
C ASN A 41 -9.54 7.68 -0.39
N TRP A 42 -10.08 7.15 -1.48
CA TRP A 42 -9.32 6.53 -2.56
C TRP A 42 -8.41 7.52 -3.31
N SER A 43 -8.66 8.82 -3.22
CA SER A 43 -7.75 9.85 -3.75
C SER A 43 -6.36 9.79 -3.11
N GLU A 44 -6.29 9.50 -1.81
CA GLU A 44 -5.02 9.41 -1.07
C GLU A 44 -4.23 8.19 -1.54
N VAL A 45 -4.92 7.06 -1.76
CA VAL A 45 -4.31 5.87 -2.35
C VAL A 45 -3.81 6.17 -3.77
N ALA A 46 -4.62 6.85 -4.58
CA ALA A 46 -4.25 7.21 -5.95
C ALA A 46 -3.02 8.14 -6.03
N TYR A 47 -2.77 8.95 -5.00
CA TYR A 47 -1.57 9.77 -4.91
C TYR A 47 -0.28 8.93 -4.98
N LEU A 48 -0.30 7.70 -4.45
CA LEU A 48 0.85 6.79 -4.44
C LEU A 48 1.32 6.38 -5.85
N ASN A 49 0.51 6.57 -6.90
CA ASN A 49 0.95 6.39 -8.29
C ASN A 49 2.09 7.33 -8.70
N ARG A 50 2.32 8.41 -7.94
CA ARG A 50 3.46 9.32 -8.13
C ARG A 50 4.80 8.70 -7.69
N LEU A 51 4.79 7.52 -7.07
CA LEU A 51 5.97 6.79 -6.61
C LEU A 51 6.30 5.65 -7.58
N PRO A 52 7.22 5.85 -8.54
CA PRO A 52 7.41 4.92 -9.66
C PRO A 52 7.97 3.55 -9.25
N ALA A 53 8.72 3.51 -8.14
CA ALA A 53 9.35 2.31 -7.61
C ALA A 53 8.49 1.54 -6.59
N LEU A 54 7.31 2.05 -6.19
CA LEU A 54 6.50 1.45 -5.14
C LEU A 54 5.98 0.08 -5.58
N ARG A 55 6.20 -0.94 -4.74
CA ARG A 55 5.80 -2.35 -4.99
C ARG A 55 5.09 -2.99 -3.81
N ASP A 56 5.28 -2.47 -2.60
CA ASP A 56 4.72 -3.03 -1.37
C ASP A 56 4.03 -1.91 -0.58
N VAL A 57 2.78 -2.14 -0.20
CA VAL A 57 1.99 -1.21 0.61
C VAL A 57 1.28 -1.94 1.73
N THR A 58 1.19 -1.30 2.89
CA THR A 58 0.27 -1.72 3.96
C THR A 58 -0.64 -0.57 4.33
N LEU A 59 -1.94 -0.78 4.19
CA LEU A 59 -3.02 0.18 4.35
C LEU A 59 -4.09 -0.34 5.35
N GLU A 60 -3.90 -1.54 5.93
CA GLU A 60 -4.77 -2.09 6.98
C GLU A 60 -5.10 -1.09 8.10
N MET A 61 -6.25 -1.30 8.75
CA MET A 61 -6.70 -0.47 9.87
C MET A 61 -6.81 1.04 9.56
N ASN A 62 -6.95 1.41 8.29
CA ASN A 62 -7.39 2.74 7.87
C ASN A 62 -8.90 2.74 7.61
N PRO A 63 -9.61 3.88 7.67
CA PRO A 63 -11.03 3.96 7.31
C PRO A 63 -11.40 3.44 5.90
N ILE A 64 -10.47 3.45 4.93
CA ILE A 64 -10.67 2.79 3.62
C ILE A 64 -10.75 1.26 3.68
N TYR A 65 -10.31 0.64 4.78
CA TYR A 65 -10.32 -0.80 5.00
C TYR A 65 -11.77 -1.25 5.25
N SER A 66 -12.49 -1.55 4.16
CA SER A 66 -13.86 -2.08 4.17
C SER A 66 -13.85 -3.61 4.15
N THR A 67 -14.92 -4.24 3.63
CA THR A 67 -14.87 -5.67 3.27
C THR A 67 -13.63 -5.95 2.43
N GLN A 68 -12.89 -7.00 2.82
CA GLN A 68 -11.53 -7.26 2.34
C GLN A 68 -11.47 -7.37 0.81
N HIS A 69 -12.43 -8.05 0.19
CA HIS A 69 -12.49 -8.24 -1.27
C HIS A 69 -12.61 -6.92 -2.05
N PHE A 70 -13.57 -6.06 -1.69
CA PHE A 70 -13.78 -4.78 -2.37
C PHE A 70 -12.55 -3.88 -2.20
N TYR A 71 -12.05 -3.80 -0.96
CA TYR A 71 -10.89 -2.99 -0.63
C TYR A 71 -9.65 -3.42 -1.43
N ARG A 72 -9.34 -4.72 -1.43
CA ARG A 72 -8.14 -5.25 -2.09
C ARG A 72 -8.20 -5.07 -3.61
N ASN A 73 -9.34 -5.37 -4.23
CA ASN A 73 -9.53 -5.14 -5.65
C ASN A 73 -9.41 -3.66 -6.01
N ARG A 74 -9.96 -2.78 -5.17
CA ARG A 74 -9.88 -1.35 -5.39
C ARG A 74 -8.45 -0.81 -5.28
N VAL A 75 -7.66 -1.28 -4.30
CA VAL A 75 -6.23 -0.93 -4.21
C VAL A 75 -5.48 -1.41 -5.45
N ARG A 76 -5.75 -2.65 -5.92
CA ARG A 76 -5.13 -3.22 -7.13
C ARG A 76 -5.45 -2.42 -8.40
N GLU A 77 -6.69 -1.98 -8.56
CA GLU A 77 -7.12 -1.11 -9.68
C GLU A 77 -6.41 0.25 -9.65
N ILE A 78 -6.31 0.85 -8.47
CA ILE A 78 -5.71 2.18 -8.30
C ILE A 78 -4.19 2.12 -8.43
N LEU A 79 -3.55 1.04 -7.94
CA LEU A 79 -2.10 0.87 -7.88
C LEU A 79 -1.62 -0.34 -8.69
N PRO A 80 -1.72 -0.32 -10.03
CA PRO A 80 -1.46 -1.49 -10.88
C PRO A 80 -0.01 -2.01 -10.84
N ARG A 81 0.93 -1.22 -10.29
CA ARG A 81 2.35 -1.59 -10.16
C ARG A 81 2.67 -2.31 -8.85
N VAL A 82 1.83 -2.16 -7.83
CA VAL A 82 2.00 -2.79 -6.52
C VAL A 82 1.86 -4.31 -6.67
N LYS A 83 2.72 -5.04 -5.97
CA LYS A 83 2.83 -6.51 -5.99
C LYS A 83 2.44 -7.14 -4.67
N ILE A 84 2.54 -6.39 -3.58
CA ILE A 84 2.19 -6.85 -2.24
C ILE A 84 1.27 -5.78 -1.62
N ILE A 85 0.11 -6.22 -1.15
CA ILE A 85 -0.86 -5.39 -0.43
C ILE A 85 -1.10 -6.10 0.90
N ASP A 86 -0.80 -5.41 2.00
CA ASP A 86 -1.02 -5.90 3.37
C ASP A 86 -0.34 -7.26 3.61
N ALA A 87 0.95 -7.36 3.24
CA ALA A 87 1.78 -8.56 3.28
C ALA A 87 1.31 -9.73 2.40
N VAL A 88 0.24 -9.55 1.62
CA VAL A 88 -0.30 -10.58 0.72
C VAL A 88 0.04 -10.23 -0.73
N PRO A 89 0.55 -11.17 -1.55
CA PRO A 89 0.76 -10.97 -2.98
C PRO A 89 -0.52 -10.61 -3.74
N VAL A 90 -0.42 -9.70 -4.71
CA VAL A 90 -1.55 -9.31 -5.57
C VAL A 90 -1.97 -10.46 -6.50
N ASN A 91 -0.99 -11.22 -6.99
CA ASN A 91 -1.20 -12.45 -7.73
C ASN A 91 -0.43 -13.55 -7.00
N TRP A 92 -1.13 -14.60 -6.58
CA TRP A 92 -0.50 -15.80 -6.03
C TRP A 92 0.23 -16.56 -7.14
N VAL A 93 1.43 -17.06 -6.86
CA VAL A 93 2.11 -18.00 -7.75
C VAL A 93 1.65 -19.40 -7.36
N SER A 94 1.39 -20.24 -8.36
CA SER A 94 1.03 -21.65 -8.11
C SER A 94 2.12 -22.33 -7.27
N GLY A 95 1.73 -22.87 -6.11
CA GLY A 95 2.64 -23.52 -5.16
C GLY A 95 3.12 -22.64 -4.00
N ASP A 96 2.61 -21.41 -3.86
CA ASP A 96 2.89 -20.59 -2.69
C ASP A 96 2.26 -21.23 -1.42
N PRO A 97 3.04 -21.47 -0.35
CA PRO A 97 2.54 -22.15 0.86
C PRO A 97 1.48 -21.35 1.63
N TRP A 98 1.33 -20.07 1.31
CA TRP A 98 0.34 -19.17 1.92
C TRP A 98 -0.97 -19.09 1.12
N GLN A 99 -1.06 -19.76 -0.04
CA GLN A 99 -2.25 -19.76 -0.91
C GLN A 99 -3.46 -20.42 -0.22
N GLU A 100 -3.24 -21.41 0.64
CA GLU A 100 -4.30 -22.09 1.43
C GLU A 100 -4.70 -21.33 2.70
N LEU A 101 -3.91 -20.32 3.11
CA LEU A 101 -4.11 -19.54 4.35
C LEU A 101 -4.67 -18.14 4.08
N ALA A 102 -4.80 -17.75 2.81
CA ALA A 102 -5.49 -16.53 2.45
C ALA A 102 -6.99 -16.69 2.82
N PRO A 103 -7.59 -15.76 3.59
CA PRO A 103 -9.02 -15.83 3.86
C PRO A 103 -9.77 -15.83 2.52
N ASP A 104 -10.78 -16.70 2.40
CA ASP A 104 -11.55 -16.91 1.19
C ASP A 104 -11.93 -15.56 0.54
N ASP A 105 -11.56 -15.40 -0.74
CA ASP A 105 -11.81 -14.21 -1.57
C ASP A 105 -13.28 -13.78 -1.58
#